data_AF-Q6GQ20-F1
#
_entry.id   AF-Q6GQ20-F1
#
_cell.length_a   1.000
_cell.length_b   1.000
_cell.length_c   1.000
_cell.angle_alpha   90.00
_cell.angle_beta   90.00
_cell.angle_gamma   90.00
#
_symmetry.space_group_name_H-M   'P 1'
#
loop_
_entity.id
_entity.type
_entity.pdbx_description
1 polymer ?
#
loop_
_entity_poly.entity_id
_entity_poly.type
_entity_poly.pdbx_seq_one_letter_code
_entity_poly.pdbx_strand_id
1 'polypeptide(L)'
;MEDTIFVPADLTPEERIELENIRRRKQELLEEIQRLRDELSEAMNEVEGLEANEGSKTLQRNRKMGMGRKKFNMDPKKGIVYLQENELLRNTPEDIARFLYKGEGLNKTAIGDYLGERDDFNISVLHSFVDLHEFTDLNLVQALRQFLWSFRLPGEAQKIDRMMEAFAQRYCICNPGVFQSTDTCYVLSFAVIMLNTSLHNPNVRDKPGLDRFISLIAFEMSHLRSQRMMGTI
;
A
#
# COMPACT_ATOMS: atom_id res chain seq x y z
N MET A 1 50.08 40.34 6.47
CA MET A 1 50.72 41.59 6.04
C MET A 1 50.09 42.66 6.89
N GLU A 2 50.87 43.37 7.71
CA GLU A 2 50.37 44.47 8.53
C GLU A 2 49.73 45.53 7.62
N ASP A 3 48.44 45.78 7.81
CA ASP A 3 47.76 46.93 7.23
C ASP A 3 48.41 48.19 7.82
N THR A 4 49.40 48.73 7.11
CA THR A 4 49.96 50.04 7.41
C THR A 4 48.85 51.06 7.28
N ILE A 5 48.46 51.65 8.41
CA ILE A 5 47.35 52.60 8.51
C ILE A 5 47.74 53.87 7.73
N PHE A 6 47.39 53.93 6.44
CA PHE A 6 47.61 55.09 5.60
C PHE A 6 46.72 56.24 6.08
N VAL A 7 47.31 57.34 6.56
CA VAL A 7 46.59 58.56 6.94
C VAL A 7 47.00 59.66 5.96
N PRO A 8 46.10 60.14 5.09
CA PRO A 8 46.38 61.27 4.19
C PRO A 8 46.80 62.50 5.00
N ALA A 9 47.84 63.22 4.54
CA ALA A 9 48.43 64.34 5.28
C ALA A 9 47.50 65.57 5.38
N ASP A 10 46.54 65.69 4.45
CA ASP A 10 45.78 66.94 4.20
C ASP A 10 44.38 66.98 4.84
N LEU A 11 44.07 66.09 5.79
CA LEU A 11 42.74 66.00 6.42
C LEU A 11 42.54 67.03 7.54
N THR A 12 41.39 67.71 7.51
CA THR A 12 40.90 68.56 8.60
C THR A 12 40.58 67.74 9.86
N PRO A 13 40.50 68.36 11.05
CA PRO A 13 40.20 67.66 12.30
C PRO A 13 38.86 66.88 12.26
N GLU A 14 37.84 67.43 11.62
CA GLU A 14 36.52 66.81 11.48
C GLU A 14 36.58 65.59 10.57
N GLU A 15 37.27 65.68 9.42
CA GLU A 15 37.46 64.55 8.49
C GLU A 15 38.31 63.42 9.10
N ARG A 16 39.25 63.73 10.01
CA ARG A 16 40.01 62.71 10.75
C ARG A 16 39.11 61.89 11.68
N ILE A 17 38.19 62.56 12.40
CA ILE A 17 37.22 61.90 13.29
C ILE A 17 36.27 61.02 12.47
N GLU A 18 35.80 61.53 11.32
CA GLU A 18 34.91 60.78 10.43
C GLU A 18 35.60 59.55 9.83
N LEU A 19 36.87 59.68 9.40
CA LEU A 19 37.69 58.55 8.94
C LEU A 19 37.86 57.48 10.03
N GLU A 20 38.05 57.89 11.28
CA GLU A 20 38.14 56.99 12.43
C GLU A 20 36.81 56.27 12.70
N ASN A 21 35.68 56.98 12.58
CA ASN A 21 34.34 56.40 12.67
C ASN A 21 34.09 55.37 11.56
N ILE A 22 34.46 55.69 10.32
CA ILE A 22 34.35 54.78 9.17
C ILE A 22 35.22 53.53 9.38
N ARG A 23 36.46 53.69 9.88
CA ARG A 23 37.36 52.57 10.18
C ARG A 23 36.79 51.65 11.25
N ARG A 24 36.26 52.24 12.33
CA ARG A 24 35.58 51.49 13.39
C ARG A 24 34.38 50.71 12.85
N ARG A 25 33.52 51.38 12.06
CA ARG A 25 32.35 50.75 11.45
C ARG A 25 32.74 49.62 10.49
N LYS A 26 33.81 49.81 9.70
CA LYS A 26 34.37 48.77 8.85
C LYS A 26 34.84 47.57 9.67
N GLN A 27 35.50 47.81 10.80
CA GLN A 27 35.94 46.75 11.71
C GLN A 27 34.76 45.96 12.27
N GLU A 28 33.73 46.66 12.77
CA GLU A 28 32.48 46.06 13.27
C GLU A 28 31.80 45.18 12.20
N LEU A 29 31.68 45.69 10.97
CA LEU A 29 31.09 44.96 9.85
C LEU A 29 31.92 43.73 9.44
N LEU A 30 33.25 43.83 9.49
CA LEU A 30 34.12 42.69 9.21
C LEU A 30 33.97 41.59 10.26
N GLU A 31 33.87 41.95 11.54
CA GLU A 31 33.60 41.01 12.63
C GLU A 31 32.20 40.37 12.50
N GLU A 32 31.20 41.12 12.03
CA GLU A 32 29.86 40.61 11.76
C GLU A 32 29.83 39.66 10.56
N ILE A 33 30.51 39.99 9.45
CA ILE A 33 30.67 39.08 8.30
C ILE A 33 31.39 37.80 8.70
N GLN A 34 32.41 37.90 9.56
CA GLN A 34 33.13 36.74 10.08
C GLN A 34 32.19 35.83 10.88
N ARG A 35 31.41 36.40 11.81
CA ARG A 35 30.42 35.66 12.60
C ARG A 35 29.37 34.99 11.74
N LEU A 36 28.78 35.71 10.79
CA LEU A 36 27.78 35.15 9.88
C LEU A 36 28.33 34.03 9.01
N ARG A 37 29.61 34.11 8.60
CA ARG A 37 30.29 33.03 7.87
C ARG A 37 30.42 31.77 8.73
N ASP A 38 30.80 31.94 9.99
CA ASP A 38 30.98 30.83 10.93
C ASP A 38 29.62 30.17 11.22
N GLU A 39 28.56 30.96 11.46
CA GLU A 39 27.19 30.46 11.61
C GLU A 39 26.68 29.71 10.37
N LEU A 40 26.93 30.25 9.17
CA LEU A 40 26.55 29.59 7.92
C LEU A 40 27.29 28.24 7.76
N SER A 41 28.58 28.21 8.11
CA SER A 41 29.40 26.99 8.07
C SER A 41 28.87 25.94 9.04
N GLU A 42 28.50 26.31 10.26
CA GLU A 42 27.88 25.40 11.23
C GLU A 42 26.53 24.86 10.73
N ALA A 43 25.66 25.74 10.22
CA ALA A 43 24.35 25.35 9.68
C ALA A 43 24.49 24.39 8.49
N MET A 44 25.44 24.63 7.58
CA MET A 44 25.71 23.74 6.44
C MET A 44 26.16 22.34 6.91
N ASN A 45 27.05 22.27 7.90
CA ASN A 45 27.51 21.00 8.47
C ASN A 45 26.35 20.23 9.15
N GLU A 46 25.44 20.94 9.82
CA GLU A 46 24.26 20.32 10.44
C GLU A 46 23.32 19.74 9.37
N VAL A 47 23.06 20.48 8.29
CA VAL A 47 22.24 20.02 7.16
C VAL A 47 22.84 18.79 6.50
N GLU A 48 24.14 18.79 6.19
CA GLU A 48 24.81 17.60 5.62
C GLU A 48 24.74 16.39 6.57
N GLY A 49 24.89 16.62 7.89
CA GLY A 49 24.77 15.58 8.90
C GLY A 49 23.38 14.96 8.96
N LEU A 50 22.32 15.77 8.82
CA LEU A 50 20.94 15.31 8.77
C LEU A 50 20.67 14.49 7.50
N GLU A 51 21.09 14.97 6.32
CA GLU A 51 20.90 14.26 5.06
C GLU A 51 21.60 12.89 5.03
N ALA A 52 22.84 12.81 5.53
CA ALA A 52 23.58 11.56 5.62
C ALA A 52 22.88 10.54 6.55
N ASN A 53 22.33 11.02 7.67
CA ASN A 53 21.60 10.20 8.63
C ASN A 53 20.27 9.70 8.05
N GLU A 54 19.52 10.57 7.35
CA GLU A 54 18.29 10.19 6.66
C GLU A 54 18.52 9.18 5.54
N GLY A 55 19.60 9.33 4.76
CA GLY A 55 20.01 8.36 3.74
C GLY A 55 20.29 6.98 4.34
N SER A 56 21.04 6.93 5.45
CA SER A 56 21.34 5.67 6.16
C SER A 56 20.09 5.01 6.74
N LYS A 57 19.20 5.79 7.39
CA LYS A 57 17.92 5.30 7.91
C LYS A 57 17.01 4.77 6.80
N THR A 58 16.97 5.43 5.64
CA THR A 58 16.18 5.00 4.48
C THR A 58 16.69 3.68 3.91
N LEU A 59 18.00 3.53 3.76
CA LEU A 59 18.61 2.26 3.32
C LEU A 59 18.33 1.12 4.30
N GLN A 60 18.43 1.39 5.61
CA GLN A 60 18.11 0.40 6.64
C GLN A 60 16.64 0.01 6.62
N ARG A 61 15.73 0.99 6.48
CA ARG A 61 14.28 0.76 6.34
C ARG A 61 13.96 -0.10 5.12
N ASN A 62 14.56 0.18 3.97
CA ASN A 62 14.39 -0.60 2.74
C ASN A 62 14.89 -2.04 2.87
N ARG A 63 16.04 -2.24 3.55
CA ARG A 63 16.55 -3.60 3.84
C ARG A 63 15.60 -4.39 4.73
N LYS A 64 15.13 -3.79 5.84
CA LYS A 64 14.16 -4.43 6.73
C LYS A 64 12.85 -4.73 6.01
N MET A 65 12.35 -3.82 5.17
CA MET A 65 11.16 -4.06 4.34
C MET A 65 11.34 -5.25 3.40
N GLY A 66 12.49 -5.34 2.72
CA GLY A 66 12.82 -6.48 1.88
C GLY A 66 12.87 -7.80 2.65
N MET A 67 13.41 -7.81 3.87
CA MET A 67 13.40 -8.98 4.75
C MET A 67 11.99 -9.35 5.21
N GLY A 68 11.15 -8.37 5.55
CA GLY A 68 9.75 -8.58 5.93
C GLY A 68 8.93 -9.22 4.81
N ARG A 69 9.09 -8.75 3.56
CA ARG A 69 8.47 -9.36 2.37
C ARG A 69 8.91 -10.82 2.18
N LYS A 70 10.21 -11.12 2.33
CA LYS A 70 10.71 -12.50 2.28
C LYS A 70 10.12 -13.38 3.37
N LYS A 71 10.02 -12.86 4.60
CA LYS A 71 9.38 -13.56 5.73
C LYS A 71 7.90 -13.83 5.44
N PHE A 72 7.17 -12.84 4.93
CA PHE A 72 5.77 -12.98 4.52
C PHE A 72 5.58 -14.09 3.48
N ASN A 73 6.47 -14.15 2.49
CA ASN A 73 6.40 -15.18 1.45
C ASN A 73 6.67 -16.61 1.97
N MET A 74 7.34 -16.75 3.12
CA MET A 74 7.57 -18.04 3.78
C MET A 74 6.46 -18.38 4.77
N ASP A 75 6.03 -17.38 5.56
CA ASP A 75 5.01 -17.50 6.59
C ASP A 75 4.32 -16.12 6.72
N PRO A 76 3.11 -15.97 6.15
CA PRO A 76 2.44 -14.68 6.09
C PRO A 76 2.24 -14.03 7.46
N LYS A 77 1.84 -14.82 8.47
CA LYS A 77 1.59 -14.33 9.83
C LYS A 77 2.88 -13.80 10.45
N LYS A 78 3.99 -14.56 10.36
CA LYS A 78 5.30 -14.09 10.87
C LYS A 78 5.85 -12.90 10.10
N GLY A 79 5.59 -12.82 8.78
CA GLY A 79 5.98 -11.68 7.97
C GLY A 79 5.32 -10.39 8.41
N ILE A 80 4.00 -10.42 8.65
CA ILE A 80 3.25 -9.26 9.16
C ILE A 80 3.75 -8.87 10.55
N VAL A 81 3.92 -9.82 11.48
CA VAL A 81 4.44 -9.54 12.83
C VAL A 81 5.82 -8.87 12.76
N TYR A 82 6.74 -9.39 11.94
CA TYR A 82 8.06 -8.78 11.78
C TYR A 82 8.00 -7.34 11.25
N LEU A 83 7.10 -7.06 10.30
CA LEU A 83 6.91 -5.71 9.77
C LEU A 83 6.33 -4.76 10.83
N GLN A 84 5.46 -5.26 11.70
CA GLN A 84 4.89 -4.49 12.81
C GLN A 84 5.93 -4.19 13.89
N GLU A 85 6.70 -5.19 14.32
CA GLU A 85 7.78 -5.05 15.31
C GLU A 85 8.88 -4.08 14.85
N ASN A 86 9.07 -3.92 13.54
CA ASN A 86 10.05 -2.99 12.97
C ASN A 86 9.46 -1.63 12.58
N GLU A 87 8.21 -1.33 12.97
CA GLU A 87 7.51 -0.07 12.65
C GLU A 87 7.46 0.23 11.14
N LEU A 88 7.42 -0.83 10.34
CA LEU A 88 7.30 -0.77 8.88
C LEU A 88 5.86 -0.86 8.41
N LEU A 89 4.99 -1.46 9.23
CA LEU A 89 3.57 -1.66 8.94
C LEU A 89 2.77 -1.47 10.24
N ARG A 90 1.69 -0.71 10.17
CA ARG A 90 0.78 -0.53 11.32
C ARG A 90 -0.09 -1.77 11.50
N ASN A 91 -0.45 -2.08 12.74
CA ASN A 91 -1.33 -3.20 13.06
C ASN A 91 -2.81 -2.83 12.92
N THR A 92 -3.21 -2.37 11.74
CA THR A 92 -4.60 -2.03 11.40
C THR A 92 -5.01 -2.83 10.16
N PRO A 93 -6.28 -3.27 10.05
CA PRO A 93 -6.75 -4.02 8.90
C PRO A 93 -6.51 -3.28 7.57
N GLU A 94 -6.71 -1.97 7.55
CA GLU A 94 -6.61 -1.13 6.37
C GLU A 94 -5.16 -0.98 5.89
N ASP A 95 -4.20 -0.79 6.80
CA ASP A 95 -2.78 -0.66 6.41
C ASP A 95 -2.22 -1.99 5.91
N ILE A 96 -2.61 -3.10 6.53
CA ILE A 96 -2.22 -4.44 6.06
C ILE A 96 -2.88 -4.73 4.71
N ALA A 97 -4.17 -4.42 4.53
CA ALA A 97 -4.86 -4.57 3.26
C ALA A 97 -4.18 -3.77 2.14
N ARG A 98 -3.79 -2.50 2.38
CA ARG A 98 -3.04 -1.69 1.40
C ARG A 98 -1.68 -2.28 1.07
N PHE A 99 -0.97 -2.81 2.07
CA PHE A 99 0.30 -3.50 1.88
C PHE A 99 0.15 -4.73 0.98
N LEU A 100 -0.86 -5.57 1.24
CA LEU A 100 -1.17 -6.75 0.44
C LEU A 100 -1.62 -6.36 -0.97
N TYR A 101 -2.44 -5.33 -1.12
CA TYR A 101 -2.97 -4.87 -2.41
C TYR A 101 -1.86 -4.30 -3.31
N LYS A 102 -0.90 -3.56 -2.74
CA LYS A 102 0.27 -3.10 -3.47
C LYS A 102 1.10 -4.28 -4.00
N GLY A 103 1.16 -5.39 -3.26
CA GLY A 103 1.71 -6.68 -3.71
C GLY A 103 3.19 -6.68 -4.09
N GLU A 104 3.92 -5.61 -3.75
CA GLU A 104 5.29 -5.39 -4.25
C GLU A 104 6.27 -6.39 -3.63
N GLY A 105 6.73 -7.37 -4.40
CA GLY A 105 7.62 -8.43 -3.93
C GLY A 105 6.94 -9.49 -3.04
N LEU A 106 5.61 -9.53 -3.03
CA LEU A 106 4.83 -10.53 -2.30
C LEU A 106 4.38 -11.67 -3.22
N ASN A 107 4.36 -12.88 -2.68
CA ASN A 107 3.84 -14.04 -3.38
C ASN A 107 2.30 -14.02 -3.33
N LYS A 108 1.64 -14.03 -4.49
CA LYS A 108 0.18 -14.03 -4.60
C LYS A 108 -0.50 -15.21 -3.90
N THR A 109 0.18 -16.36 -3.81
CA THR A 109 -0.32 -17.50 -3.03
C THR A 109 -0.31 -17.19 -1.54
N ALA A 110 0.79 -16.63 -1.02
CA ALA A 110 0.91 -16.22 0.38
C ALA A 110 -0.12 -15.14 0.77
N ILE A 111 -0.43 -14.22 -0.15
CA ILE A 111 -1.52 -13.23 0.03
C ILE A 111 -2.86 -13.95 0.18
N GLY A 112 -3.18 -14.86 -0.74
CA GLY A 112 -4.41 -15.65 -0.67
C GLY A 112 -4.51 -16.48 0.61
N ASP A 113 -3.42 -17.12 1.02
CA ASP A 113 -3.40 -17.92 2.24
C ASP A 113 -3.73 -17.10 3.48
N TYR A 114 -3.16 -15.88 3.60
CA TYR A 114 -3.39 -14.96 4.71
C TYR A 114 -4.80 -14.35 4.72
N LEU A 115 -5.29 -13.90 3.56
CA LEU A 115 -6.64 -13.36 3.42
C LEU A 115 -7.72 -14.41 3.65
N GLY A 116 -7.40 -15.68 3.37
CA GLY A 116 -8.29 -16.81 3.58
C GLY A 116 -8.31 -17.35 5.00
N GLU A 117 -7.53 -16.83 5.94
CA GLU A 117 -7.57 -17.29 7.33
C GLU A 117 -8.92 -17.02 8.01
N ARG A 118 -9.25 -17.81 9.04
CA ARG A 118 -10.54 -17.71 9.77
C ARG A 118 -10.52 -16.72 10.92
N ASP A 119 -9.36 -16.17 11.24
CA ASP A 119 -9.19 -15.27 12.39
C ASP A 119 -9.92 -13.95 12.10
N ASP A 120 -10.65 -13.39 13.09
CA ASP A 120 -11.48 -12.19 12.90
C ASP A 120 -10.70 -10.99 12.35
N PHE A 121 -9.43 -10.88 12.73
CA PHE A 121 -8.53 -9.88 12.21
C PHE A 121 -8.23 -10.07 10.71
N ASN A 122 -7.98 -11.31 10.27
CA ASN A 122 -7.77 -11.63 8.86
C ASN A 122 -9.03 -11.42 8.03
N ILE A 123 -10.21 -11.72 8.58
CA ILE A 123 -11.51 -11.42 7.95
C ILE A 123 -11.67 -9.90 7.78
N SER A 124 -11.34 -9.12 8.81
CA SER A 124 -11.36 -7.66 8.71
C SER A 124 -10.40 -7.13 7.65
N VAL A 125 -9.18 -7.69 7.56
CA VAL A 125 -8.21 -7.37 6.51
C VAL A 125 -8.76 -7.72 5.12
N LEU A 126 -9.44 -8.88 4.97
CA LEU A 126 -10.09 -9.27 3.72
C LEU A 126 -11.15 -8.26 3.28
N HIS A 127 -12.02 -7.82 4.20
CA HIS A 127 -13.01 -6.79 3.88
C HIS A 127 -12.34 -5.48 3.44
N SER A 128 -11.35 -5.00 4.19
CA SER A 128 -10.58 -3.81 3.81
C SER A 128 -9.84 -3.99 2.47
N PHE A 129 -9.36 -5.18 2.16
CA PHE A 129 -8.67 -5.49 0.91
C PHE A 129 -9.63 -5.49 -0.28
N VAL A 130 -10.82 -6.05 -0.11
CA VAL A 130 -11.87 -6.03 -1.13
C VAL A 130 -12.38 -4.60 -1.33
N ASP A 131 -12.44 -3.78 -0.28
CA ASP A 131 -12.82 -2.37 -0.36
C ASP A 131 -11.86 -1.50 -1.18
N LEU A 132 -10.59 -1.91 -1.29
CA LEU A 132 -9.62 -1.25 -2.18
C LEU A 132 -9.89 -1.52 -3.67
N HIS A 133 -10.74 -2.49 -4.00
CA HIS A 133 -11.13 -2.75 -5.38
C HIS A 133 -12.29 -1.83 -5.79
N GLU A 134 -12.10 -1.18 -6.95
CA GLU A 134 -13.11 -0.38 -7.61
C GLU A 134 -13.83 -1.24 -8.65
N PHE A 135 -15.08 -1.62 -8.36
CA PHE A 135 -15.90 -2.46 -9.23
C PHE A 135 -17.03 -1.71 -9.94
N THR A 136 -17.16 -0.40 -9.71
CA THR A 136 -18.19 0.44 -10.33
C THR A 136 -18.09 0.35 -11.85
N ASP A 137 -19.23 0.20 -12.53
CA ASP A 137 -19.36 0.11 -13.99
C ASP A 137 -18.64 -1.10 -14.64
N LEU A 138 -18.13 -2.03 -13.84
CA LEU A 138 -17.57 -3.30 -14.32
C LEU A 138 -18.63 -4.38 -14.30
N ASN A 139 -18.67 -5.21 -15.35
CA ASN A 139 -19.46 -6.44 -15.30
C ASN A 139 -18.80 -7.47 -14.37
N LEU A 140 -19.58 -8.49 -13.96
CA LEU A 140 -19.13 -9.48 -12.98
C LEU A 140 -17.81 -10.17 -13.37
N VAL A 141 -17.65 -10.50 -14.66
CA VAL A 141 -16.44 -11.18 -15.16
C VAL A 141 -15.23 -10.23 -15.12
N GLN A 142 -15.40 -8.95 -15.44
CA GLN A 142 -14.34 -7.95 -15.34
C GLN A 142 -13.91 -7.75 -13.88
N ALA A 143 -14.85 -7.56 -12.97
CA ALA A 143 -14.59 -7.44 -11.54
C ALA A 143 -13.89 -8.68 -10.97
N LEU A 144 -14.34 -9.89 -11.35
CA LEU A 144 -13.70 -11.14 -10.96
C LEU A 144 -12.26 -11.24 -11.47
N ARG A 145 -12.00 -10.84 -12.72
CA ARG A 145 -10.63 -10.84 -13.26
C ARG A 145 -9.72 -9.91 -12.47
N GLN A 146 -10.19 -8.71 -12.12
CA GLN A 146 -9.41 -7.77 -11.32
C GLN A 146 -9.15 -8.31 -9.91
N PHE A 147 -10.18 -8.84 -9.27
CA PHE A 147 -10.07 -9.42 -7.93
C PHE A 147 -9.09 -10.60 -7.89
N LEU A 148 -9.27 -11.58 -8.79
CA LEU A 148 -8.42 -12.77 -8.89
C LEU A 148 -7.02 -12.50 -9.48
N TRP A 149 -6.77 -11.28 -9.99
CA TRP A 149 -5.43 -10.87 -10.38
C TRP A 149 -4.57 -10.47 -9.18
N SER A 150 -5.18 -9.97 -8.11
CA SER A 150 -4.48 -9.41 -6.95
C SER A 150 -3.87 -10.49 -6.04
N PHE A 151 -4.47 -11.68 -5.97
CA PHE A 151 -3.97 -12.82 -5.20
C PHE A 151 -4.31 -14.14 -5.92
N ARG A 152 -3.79 -15.28 -5.43
CA ARG A 152 -4.15 -16.60 -5.93
C ARG A 152 -5.13 -17.26 -4.96
N LEU A 153 -6.25 -17.76 -5.48
CA LEU A 153 -7.25 -18.46 -4.66
C LEU A 153 -6.60 -19.66 -3.93
N PRO A 154 -6.85 -19.81 -2.62
CA PRO A 154 -6.47 -21.01 -1.88
C PRO A 154 -7.18 -22.25 -2.41
N GLY A 155 -6.68 -23.44 -2.06
CA GLY A 155 -7.29 -24.71 -2.47
C GLY A 155 -8.45 -25.15 -1.56
N GLU A 156 -8.49 -24.66 -0.32
CA GLU A 156 -9.49 -25.05 0.66
C GLU A 156 -10.83 -24.35 0.41
N ALA A 157 -11.90 -25.15 0.27
CA ALA A 157 -13.24 -24.66 -0.06
C ALA A 157 -13.72 -23.54 0.89
N GLN A 158 -13.47 -23.67 2.20
CA GLN A 158 -13.86 -22.67 3.20
C GLN A 158 -13.13 -21.33 3.04
N LYS A 159 -11.90 -21.33 2.53
CA LYS A 159 -11.15 -20.08 2.28
C LYS A 159 -11.69 -19.38 1.04
N ILE A 160 -11.97 -20.15 -0.02
CA ILE A 160 -12.59 -19.65 -1.25
C ILE A 160 -13.95 -19.03 -0.92
N ASP A 161 -14.77 -19.74 -0.15
CA ASP A 161 -16.11 -19.31 0.26
C ASP A 161 -16.11 -17.90 0.87
N ARG A 162 -15.28 -17.67 1.91
CA ARG A 162 -15.12 -16.34 2.54
C ARG A 162 -14.72 -15.24 1.55
N MET A 163 -13.77 -15.53 0.67
CA MET A 163 -13.28 -14.55 -0.31
C MET A 163 -14.37 -14.17 -1.32
N MET A 164 -15.12 -15.16 -1.77
CA MET A 164 -16.19 -14.97 -2.74
C MET A 164 -17.40 -14.26 -2.13
N GLU A 165 -17.70 -14.51 -0.87
CA GLU A 165 -18.74 -13.77 -0.15
C GLU A 165 -18.37 -12.29 0.00
N ALA A 166 -17.14 -11.98 0.44
CA ALA A 166 -16.66 -10.61 0.55
C ALA A 166 -16.66 -9.89 -0.82
N PHE A 167 -16.22 -10.59 -1.87
CA PHE A 167 -16.28 -10.08 -3.25
C PHE A 167 -17.72 -9.76 -3.69
N ALA A 168 -18.66 -10.70 -3.47
CA ALA A 168 -20.05 -10.53 -3.89
C ALA A 168 -20.72 -9.35 -3.17
N GLN A 169 -20.47 -9.18 -1.87
CA GLN A 169 -20.96 -8.05 -1.10
C GLN A 169 -20.46 -6.73 -1.69
N ARG A 170 -19.14 -6.61 -1.93
CA ARG A 170 -18.56 -5.40 -2.51
C ARG A 170 -19.08 -5.11 -3.91
N TYR A 171 -19.18 -6.13 -4.77
CA TYR A 171 -19.67 -5.95 -6.13
C TYR A 171 -21.10 -5.39 -6.15
N CYS A 172 -21.98 -5.92 -5.28
CA CYS A 172 -23.36 -5.44 -5.18
C CYS A 172 -23.45 -4.00 -4.64
N ILE A 173 -22.56 -3.62 -3.73
CA ILE A 173 -22.47 -2.24 -3.22
C ILE A 173 -22.01 -1.29 -4.33
N CYS A 174 -21.01 -1.67 -5.12
CA CYS A 174 -20.50 -0.86 -6.23
C CYS A 174 -21.47 -0.77 -7.43
N ASN A 175 -22.32 -1.80 -7.63
CA ASN A 175 -23.22 -1.90 -8.78
C ASN A 175 -24.67 -2.14 -8.34
N PRO A 176 -25.31 -1.14 -7.70
CA PRO A 176 -26.69 -1.28 -7.24
C PRO A 176 -27.64 -1.51 -8.42
N GLY A 177 -28.51 -2.52 -8.29
CA GLY A 177 -29.51 -2.85 -9.31
C GLY A 177 -29.10 -3.91 -10.34
N VAL A 178 -27.82 -4.32 -10.39
CA VAL A 178 -27.38 -5.43 -11.26
C VAL A 178 -27.86 -6.78 -10.73
N PHE A 179 -27.76 -6.99 -9.41
CA PHE A 179 -28.25 -8.19 -8.73
C PHE A 179 -29.30 -7.83 -7.67
N GLN A 180 -30.34 -8.65 -7.56
CA GLN A 180 -31.38 -8.49 -6.54
C GLN A 180 -30.92 -8.90 -5.13
N SER A 181 -29.86 -9.71 -5.04
CA SER A 181 -29.34 -10.27 -3.79
C SER A 181 -27.85 -10.59 -3.95
N THR A 182 -27.10 -10.41 -2.87
CA THR A 182 -25.69 -10.81 -2.77
C THR A 182 -25.48 -12.29 -3.07
N ASP A 183 -26.39 -13.16 -2.62
CA ASP A 183 -26.34 -14.60 -2.92
C ASP A 183 -26.35 -14.85 -4.42
N THR A 184 -27.15 -14.09 -5.18
CA THR A 184 -27.21 -14.25 -6.65
C THR A 184 -25.86 -13.91 -7.27
N CYS A 185 -25.21 -12.84 -6.80
CA CYS A 185 -23.87 -12.46 -7.23
C CYS A 185 -22.83 -13.54 -6.85
N TYR A 186 -22.90 -14.06 -5.62
CA TYR A 186 -22.02 -15.12 -5.11
C TYR A 186 -22.10 -16.40 -5.96
N VAL A 187 -23.32 -16.92 -6.17
CA VAL A 187 -23.55 -18.16 -6.95
C VAL A 187 -23.07 -18.00 -8.38
N LEU A 188 -23.40 -16.86 -9.01
CA LEU A 188 -22.97 -16.61 -10.37
C LEU A 188 -21.45 -16.48 -10.46
N SER A 189 -20.80 -15.92 -9.44
CA SER A 189 -19.34 -15.82 -9.40
C SER A 189 -18.68 -17.20 -9.32
N PHE A 190 -19.19 -18.09 -8.48
CA PHE A 190 -18.74 -19.48 -8.43
C PHE A 190 -18.98 -20.21 -9.75
N ALA A 191 -20.14 -20.01 -10.37
CA ALA A 191 -20.46 -20.58 -11.68
C ALA A 191 -19.45 -20.13 -12.76
N VAL A 192 -19.04 -18.85 -12.76
CA VAL A 192 -18.01 -18.34 -13.68
C VAL A 192 -16.65 -19.00 -13.44
N ILE A 193 -16.24 -19.19 -12.18
CA ILE A 193 -14.98 -19.85 -11.83
C ILE A 193 -14.99 -21.33 -12.23
N MET A 194 -16.09 -22.04 -11.96
CA MET A 194 -16.28 -23.43 -12.37
C MET A 194 -16.29 -23.56 -13.89
N LEU A 195 -16.97 -22.65 -14.60
CA LEU A 195 -16.98 -22.62 -16.07
C LEU A 195 -15.57 -22.45 -16.63
N ASN A 196 -14.75 -21.57 -16.04
CA ASN A 196 -13.36 -21.38 -16.46
C ASN A 196 -12.58 -22.70 -16.37
N THR A 197 -12.74 -23.41 -15.24
CA THR A 197 -12.11 -24.73 -15.05
C THR A 197 -12.63 -25.73 -16.08
N SER A 198 -13.95 -25.82 -16.31
CA SER A 198 -14.54 -26.75 -17.27
C SER A 198 -14.13 -26.49 -18.73
N LEU A 199 -13.94 -25.23 -19.14
CA LEU A 199 -13.60 -24.88 -20.52
C LEU A 199 -12.11 -25.01 -20.83
N HIS A 200 -11.25 -24.68 -19.85
CA HIS A 200 -9.81 -24.53 -20.05
C HIS A 200 -8.96 -25.65 -19.45
N ASN A 201 -9.49 -26.47 -18.53
CA ASN A 201 -8.76 -27.62 -18.02
C ASN A 201 -8.77 -28.76 -19.06
N PRO A 202 -7.61 -29.17 -19.62
CA PRO A 202 -7.55 -30.22 -20.64
C PRO A 202 -8.01 -31.60 -20.15
N ASN A 203 -8.09 -31.81 -18.83
CA ASN A 203 -8.62 -33.03 -18.24
C ASN A 203 -10.16 -33.13 -18.31
N VAL A 204 -10.85 -32.02 -18.56
CA VAL A 204 -12.31 -32.00 -18.72
C VAL A 204 -12.63 -32.24 -20.19
N ARG A 205 -13.18 -33.42 -20.49
CA ARG A 205 -13.49 -33.86 -21.85
C ARG A 205 -14.79 -33.25 -22.38
N ASP A 206 -15.78 -33.05 -21.51
CA ASP A 206 -17.08 -32.51 -21.87
C ASP A 206 -17.15 -31.02 -21.51
N LYS A 207 -17.09 -30.18 -22.54
CA LYS A 207 -17.09 -28.72 -22.37
C LYS A 207 -18.52 -28.21 -22.47
N PRO A 208 -19.07 -27.58 -21.41
CA PRO A 208 -20.45 -27.12 -21.43
C PRO A 208 -20.63 -26.03 -22.49
N GLY A 209 -21.61 -26.22 -23.38
CA GLY A 209 -22.11 -25.15 -24.24
C GLY A 209 -22.91 -24.11 -23.45
N LEU A 210 -23.31 -23.02 -24.13
CA LEU A 210 -24.04 -21.91 -23.50
C LEU A 210 -25.32 -22.38 -22.78
N ASP A 211 -26.14 -23.21 -23.44
CA ASP A 211 -27.42 -23.69 -22.86
C ASP A 211 -27.23 -24.57 -21.63
N ARG A 212 -26.15 -25.37 -21.62
CA ARG A 212 -25.79 -26.20 -20.45
C ARG A 212 -25.36 -25.33 -19.28
N PHE A 213 -24.59 -24.28 -19.53
CA PHE A 213 -24.19 -23.33 -18.49
C PHE A 213 -25.40 -22.58 -17.90
N ILE A 214 -26.32 -22.11 -18.76
CA ILE A 214 -27.57 -21.46 -18.31
C ILE A 214 -28.41 -22.41 -17.46
N SER A 215 -28.54 -23.67 -17.89
CA SER A 215 -29.30 -24.69 -17.15
C SER A 215 -28.69 -25.01 -15.78
N LEU A 216 -27.35 -25.09 -15.71
CA LEU A 216 -26.63 -25.34 -14.45
C LEU A 216 -26.83 -24.19 -13.45
N ILE A 217 -26.71 -22.93 -13.90
CA ILE A 217 -26.98 -21.78 -13.04
C ILE A 217 -28.43 -21.78 -12.55
N ALA A 218 -29.39 -22.03 -13.44
CA ALA A 218 -30.80 -22.06 -13.08
C ALA A 218 -31.11 -23.15 -12.04
N PHE A 219 -30.48 -24.31 -12.16
CA PHE A 219 -30.60 -25.40 -11.19
C PHE A 219 -30.00 -25.02 -9.84
N GLU A 220 -28.77 -24.50 -9.80
CA GLU A 220 -28.08 -24.14 -8.56
C GLU A 220 -28.81 -23.01 -7.81
N MET A 221 -29.29 -22.01 -8.54
CA MET A 221 -30.12 -20.92 -7.99
C MET A 221 -31.44 -21.44 -7.40
N SER A 222 -32.06 -22.43 -8.05
CA SER A 222 -33.29 -23.05 -7.54
C SER A 222 -33.02 -23.89 -6.29
N HIS A 223 -31.88 -24.57 -6.26
CA HIS A 223 -31.46 -25.40 -5.12
C HIS A 223 -31.15 -24.54 -3.89
N LEU A 224 -30.40 -23.46 -4.05
CA LEU A 224 -30.08 -22.53 -2.95
C LEU A 224 -31.32 -21.79 -2.42
N ARG A 225 -32.24 -21.38 -3.30
CA ARG A 225 -33.55 -20.86 -2.87
C ARG A 225 -34.33 -21.87 -2.02
N SER A 226 -34.27 -23.15 -2.37
CA SER A 226 -34.92 -24.23 -1.63
C SER A 226 -34.25 -24.47 -0.27
N GLN A 227 -32.92 -24.54 -0.22
CA GLN A 227 -32.19 -24.72 1.05
C GLN A 227 -32.36 -23.55 2.02
N ARG A 228 -32.40 -22.30 1.51
CA ARG A 228 -32.63 -21.10 2.32
C ARG A 228 -34.06 -21.02 2.87
N MET A 229 -35.07 -21.48 2.10
CA MET A 229 -36.44 -21.62 2.63
C MET A 229 -36.56 -22.71 3.70
N MET A 230 -35.68 -23.72 3.68
CA MET A 230 -35.62 -24.78 4.69
C MET A 230 -34.72 -24.44 5.90
N GLY A 231 -34.12 -23.24 5.94
CA GLY A 231 -33.29 -22.77 7.08
C GLY A 231 -32.03 -23.61 7.32
N THR A 232 -31.51 -24.27 6.28
CA THR A 232 -30.36 -25.20 6.38
C THR A 232 -29.02 -24.51 6.10
N ILE A 233 -29.04 -23.24 5.71
CA ILE A 233 -27.92 -22.30 5.58
C ILE A 233 -28.39 -20.95 6.11
#